data_AF-A0AAU9IW88-F1
#
_entry.id   AF-A0AAU9IW88-F1
#
_cell.length_a   1.000
_cell.length_b   1.000
_cell.length_c   1.000
_cell.angle_alpha   90.00
_cell.angle_beta   90.00
_cell.angle_gamma   90.00
#
_symmetry.space_group_name_H-M   'P 1'
#
loop_
_entity.id
_entity.type
_entity.pdbx_description
1 polymer ?
#
loop_
_entity_poly.entity_id
_entity_poly.type
_entity_poly.pdbx_seq_one_letter_code
_entity_poly.pdbx_strand_id
1 'polypeptide(L)'
;MDNSGIFDLTAPATARWKKEAISANNTSFNLANHRRIRQMVSTQDASRFLNSTITQGDETQKVSKIEELKEVSTQLGILRKRHDKNRANNEIYDNTLEKLKKELEQIQKMETRTGLKLDTMKEEAKEMEEQLYDIKKKQEDAEMTRKAYEHIIERMKMTKINLEKRNLGLNKSIRRGQQTLNEELDKQRRTREAKIQTKEALKNLEIYTNREKTEIQERLEIIEKDVKQKQETSRKRDERFHRQLEIAEAAANEDRNMRALQMREGLLCHRVWFIYLQKKLKCEMDRSSSIEEAFQQVRSVTGLNDAQEMVERYLTREQTYGDLMETINESKQKILDYIEKNNEMLEKINSLEMTKLEGNNPAKKLSEEAAKQFTDIEIEKDKLRRIRSVYENIKIWSGKNLKKLGKEPLSFDSKLIDCVFLMKNTVSQTLKMIKENNQTITNSKVVYSRQLSDLLPEKNAARIRLFSGDYNNTDGDEVRLMQSLAQYNETPDIIGRSQKSALANKP
;
A
#
# COMPACT_ATOMS: atom_id res chain seq x y z
N MET A 1 -45.95 -21.26 29.88
CA MET A 1 -45.68 -22.05 31.10
C MET A 1 -46.39 -21.36 32.26
N ASP A 2 -47.72 -21.26 32.27
CA ASP A 2 -48.74 -22.31 32.14
C ASP A 2 -48.54 -23.42 33.18
N ASN A 3 -49.08 -23.20 34.38
CA ASN A 3 -50.03 -24.18 34.89
C ASN A 3 -50.99 -23.54 35.90
N SER A 4 -52.19 -23.33 35.37
CA SER A 4 -53.47 -23.14 36.04
C SER A 4 -53.79 -24.30 37.00
N GLY A 5 -54.28 -23.96 38.18
CA GLY A 5 -54.85 -24.90 39.15
C GLY A 5 -55.90 -24.19 40.00
N ILE A 6 -57.00 -23.82 39.36
CA ILE A 6 -58.28 -23.45 39.98
C ILE A 6 -59.10 -24.73 40.09
N PHE A 7 -59.58 -25.09 41.28
CA PHE A 7 -60.90 -25.68 41.47
C PHE A 7 -61.42 -25.41 42.87
N ASP A 8 -62.62 -24.83 42.89
CA ASP A 8 -63.49 -24.51 44.01
C ASP A 8 -63.85 -25.73 44.86
N LEU A 9 -64.18 -25.48 46.14
CA LEU A 9 -65.31 -26.13 46.81
C LEU A 9 -65.84 -25.23 47.94
N THR A 10 -66.89 -24.51 47.55
CA THR A 10 -68.05 -24.03 48.30
C THR A 10 -68.37 -24.79 49.61
N ALA A 11 -68.54 -24.06 50.72
CA ALA A 11 -69.82 -23.92 51.46
C ALA A 11 -69.59 -23.45 52.92
N PRO A 12 -70.32 -22.44 53.42
CA PRO A 12 -70.38 -22.12 54.84
C PRO A 12 -71.36 -23.07 55.55
N ALA A 13 -70.89 -23.73 56.62
CA ALA A 13 -71.75 -24.47 57.53
C ALA A 13 -72.69 -23.49 58.24
N THR A 14 -73.89 -23.34 57.67
CA THR A 14 -75.00 -22.59 58.22
C THR A 14 -75.62 -23.38 59.37
N ALA A 15 -75.78 -22.68 60.50
CA ALA A 15 -76.47 -23.15 61.69
C ALA A 15 -77.89 -23.64 61.32
N ARG A 16 -78.11 -24.94 61.48
CA ARG A 16 -79.43 -25.54 61.36
C ARG A 16 -80.17 -25.39 62.68
N TRP A 17 -81.33 -24.76 62.58
CA TRP A 17 -82.27 -24.46 63.64
C TRP A 17 -82.70 -25.73 64.39
N LYS A 18 -82.73 -25.63 65.72
CA LYS A 18 -83.56 -26.48 66.58
C LYS A 18 -84.27 -25.58 67.59
N LYS A 19 -85.37 -24.98 67.14
CA LYS A 19 -86.45 -24.45 67.97
C LYS A 19 -87.66 -25.38 67.78
N GLU A 20 -88.50 -25.43 68.80
CA GLU A 20 -89.70 -26.26 68.98
C GLU A 20 -89.39 -27.65 69.59
N ALA A 21 -89.95 -28.04 70.74
CA ALA A 21 -91.30 -27.81 71.20
C ALA A 21 -91.40 -27.35 72.67
N ILE A 22 -92.17 -26.28 72.87
CA ILE A 22 -93.05 -26.08 74.02
C ILE A 22 -94.24 -27.03 73.80
N SER A 23 -94.53 -27.94 74.74
CA SER A 23 -95.88 -28.46 74.96
C SER A 23 -95.90 -29.50 76.08
N ALA A 24 -96.64 -29.15 77.14
CA ALA A 24 -97.50 -30.01 77.93
C ALA A 24 -96.91 -31.27 78.61
N ASN A 25 -96.80 -31.20 79.94
CA ASN A 25 -97.53 -32.09 80.86
C ASN A 25 -97.26 -31.58 82.29
N ASN A 26 -98.26 -30.94 82.89
CA ASN A 26 -99.33 -31.57 83.70
C ASN A 26 -98.92 -31.73 85.17
N THR A 27 -99.61 -30.93 86.00
CA THR A 27 -100.17 -31.32 87.30
C THR A 27 -99.21 -31.74 88.42
N SER A 28 -98.93 -30.81 89.33
CA SER A 28 -99.10 -31.06 90.78
C SER A 28 -99.29 -29.74 91.52
N PHE A 29 -100.40 -29.06 91.21
CA PHE A 29 -100.98 -28.05 92.07
C PHE A 29 -101.80 -28.78 93.15
N ASN A 30 -101.65 -28.39 94.41
CA ASN A 30 -102.55 -28.67 95.54
C ASN A 30 -102.92 -30.12 95.84
N LEU A 31 -102.42 -30.69 96.94
CA LEU A 31 -103.25 -31.43 97.93
C LEU A 31 -102.40 -31.89 99.14
N ALA A 32 -102.25 -31.06 100.17
CA ALA A 32 -101.74 -31.54 101.46
C ALA A 32 -102.22 -30.77 102.70
N ASN A 33 -103.27 -29.93 102.61
CA ASN A 33 -103.81 -29.27 103.82
C ASN A 33 -105.33 -29.05 103.86
N HIS A 34 -106.12 -29.77 103.06
CA HIS A 34 -107.58 -29.79 103.20
C HIS A 34 -108.15 -31.21 103.09
N ARG A 35 -107.97 -31.99 104.16
CA ARG A 35 -108.85 -33.13 104.48
C ARG A 35 -109.37 -33.01 105.91
N ARG A 36 -110.70 -32.93 105.98
CA ARG A 36 -111.56 -33.46 107.05
C ARG A 36 -111.81 -32.61 108.31
N ILE A 37 -112.15 -31.34 108.07
CA ILE A 37 -113.25 -30.63 108.80
C ILE A 37 -114.62 -30.85 108.10
N ARG A 38 -114.73 -31.95 107.32
CA ARG A 38 -115.99 -32.56 106.84
C ARG A 38 -116.10 -33.99 107.35
N GLN A 39 -116.16 -34.11 108.67
CA GLN A 39 -116.77 -35.23 109.39
C GLN A 39 -117.52 -34.67 110.59
N MET A 40 -118.29 -33.61 110.34
CA MET A 40 -119.49 -33.33 111.11
C MET A 40 -120.59 -34.23 110.57
N VAL A 41 -121.34 -34.84 111.49
CA VAL A 41 -122.76 -35.18 111.29
C VAL A 41 -123.01 -36.25 110.23
N SER A 42 -123.02 -37.51 110.66
CA SER A 42 -124.02 -38.53 110.28
C SER A 42 -123.51 -39.93 110.65
N THR A 43 -123.94 -40.37 111.83
CA THR A 43 -124.35 -41.75 112.21
C THR A 43 -124.63 -41.62 113.71
N GLN A 44 -125.87 -41.37 114.13
CA GLN A 44 -126.77 -42.43 114.56
C GLN A 44 -126.01 -43.50 115.34
N ASP A 45 -125.96 -43.33 116.66
CA ASP A 45 -126.26 -44.46 117.53
C ASP A 45 -127.02 -43.98 118.76
N ALA A 46 -128.28 -44.38 118.78
CA ALA A 46 -129.19 -44.27 119.90
C ALA A 46 -128.90 -45.40 120.89
N SER A 47 -129.34 -45.19 122.13
CA SER A 47 -129.31 -46.14 123.24
C SER A 47 -127.98 -46.24 123.99
N ARG A 48 -127.93 -45.61 125.17
CA ARG A 48 -127.75 -46.31 126.45
C ARG A 48 -127.93 -45.33 127.62
N PHE A 49 -129.10 -45.47 128.26
CA PHE A 49 -129.41 -45.25 129.68
C PHE A 49 -129.14 -43.85 130.26
N LEU A 50 -130.12 -42.96 130.48
CA LEU A 50 -131.35 -43.13 131.26
C LEU A 50 -131.18 -44.01 132.51
N ASN A 51 -130.98 -43.32 133.65
CA ASN A 51 -131.56 -43.57 134.96
C ASN A 51 -131.32 -42.27 135.75
N SER A 52 -132.20 -41.67 136.53
CA SER A 52 -133.65 -41.67 136.76
C SER A 52 -133.76 -40.64 137.91
N THR A 53 -134.53 -39.56 137.83
CA THR A 53 -135.90 -39.47 138.42
C THR A 53 -135.98 -40.13 139.81
N ILE A 54 -136.50 -39.53 140.88
CA ILE A 54 -137.77 -38.80 141.01
C ILE A 54 -137.91 -38.20 142.44
N THR A 55 -138.76 -37.18 142.55
CA THR A 55 -139.30 -36.47 143.73
C THR A 55 -140.42 -37.23 144.49
N GLN A 56 -140.88 -36.67 145.62
CA GLN A 56 -142.11 -36.96 146.40
C GLN A 56 -141.95 -38.06 147.48
N GLY A 57 -142.52 -37.97 148.68
CA GLY A 57 -143.52 -37.09 149.29
C GLY A 57 -144.29 -37.93 150.33
N ASP A 58 -144.50 -37.39 151.54
CA ASP A 58 -145.57 -37.65 152.52
C ASP A 58 -146.02 -39.10 152.85
N GLU A 59 -145.92 -39.52 154.12
CA GLU A 59 -147.00 -39.42 155.14
C GLU A 59 -146.67 -40.19 156.44
N THR A 60 -146.75 -39.47 157.56
CA THR A 60 -147.07 -39.87 158.95
C THR A 60 -146.48 -41.16 159.57
N GLN A 61 -145.71 -41.00 160.66
CA GLN A 61 -146.17 -41.33 162.03
C GLN A 61 -145.19 -40.85 163.10
N LYS A 62 -145.75 -40.42 164.22
CA LYS A 62 -145.16 -39.68 165.36
C LYS A 62 -143.91 -40.36 165.94
N VAL A 63 -142.94 -39.59 166.47
CA VAL A 63 -142.38 -39.70 167.85
C VAL A 63 -141.18 -38.74 168.09
N SER A 64 -141.28 -37.97 169.19
CA SER A 64 -140.25 -37.36 170.08
C SER A 64 -139.29 -36.24 169.62
N LYS A 65 -139.31 -35.13 170.39
CA LYS A 65 -138.72 -33.78 170.21
C LYS A 65 -137.19 -33.62 170.31
N ILE A 66 -136.36 -34.68 170.19
CA ILE A 66 -134.92 -34.58 170.55
C ILE A 66 -133.92 -34.88 169.40
N GLU A 67 -134.34 -35.46 168.27
CA GLU A 67 -133.40 -35.85 167.18
C GLU A 67 -133.20 -34.81 166.05
N GLU A 68 -134.16 -33.92 165.77
CA GLU A 68 -134.09 -32.98 164.63
C GLU A 68 -132.92 -31.97 164.67
N LEU A 69 -132.41 -31.62 165.86
CA LEU A 69 -131.31 -30.65 166.01
C LEU A 69 -129.93 -31.19 165.59
N LYS A 70 -129.74 -32.51 165.52
CA LYS A 70 -128.45 -33.11 165.11
C LYS A 70 -128.32 -33.31 163.59
N GLU A 71 -129.42 -33.47 162.87
CA GLU A 71 -129.40 -33.74 161.42
C GLU A 71 -129.14 -32.45 160.59
N VAL A 72 -129.69 -31.31 161.01
CA VAL A 72 -129.46 -30.01 160.33
C VAL A 72 -127.98 -29.57 160.41
N SER A 73 -127.28 -29.92 161.49
CA SER A 73 -125.85 -29.62 161.68
C SER A 73 -124.94 -30.37 160.70
N THR A 74 -125.26 -31.63 160.38
CA THR A 74 -124.42 -32.45 159.50
C THR A 74 -124.57 -32.06 158.02
N GLN A 75 -125.76 -31.64 157.59
CA GLN A 75 -125.98 -31.19 156.20
C GLN A 75 -125.24 -29.87 155.88
N LEU A 76 -125.15 -28.93 156.84
CA LEU A 76 -124.38 -27.68 156.66
C LEU A 76 -122.87 -27.90 156.55
N GLY A 77 -122.32 -28.92 157.23
CA GLY A 77 -120.90 -29.27 157.15
C GLY A 77 -120.47 -29.82 155.78
N ILE A 78 -121.36 -30.54 155.09
CA ILE A 78 -121.10 -31.10 153.75
C ILE A 78 -121.09 -29.98 152.69
N LEU A 79 -121.99 -29.01 152.81
CA LEU A 79 -122.09 -27.90 151.85
C LEU A 79 -120.82 -27.04 151.82
N ARG A 80 -120.25 -26.76 153.00
CA ARG A 80 -119.02 -25.96 153.13
C ARG A 80 -117.81 -26.64 152.47
N LYS A 81 -117.61 -27.93 152.73
CA LYS A 81 -116.55 -28.73 152.07
C LYS A 81 -116.68 -28.73 150.55
N ARG A 82 -117.90 -28.75 150.02
CA ARG A 82 -118.16 -28.73 148.58
C ARG A 82 -117.82 -27.37 147.96
N HIS A 83 -118.15 -26.28 148.65
CA HIS A 83 -117.78 -24.93 148.25
C HIS A 83 -116.27 -24.73 148.23
N ASP A 84 -115.56 -25.18 149.27
CA ASP A 84 -114.10 -25.04 149.36
C ASP A 84 -113.39 -25.84 148.26
N LYS A 85 -113.89 -27.05 147.94
CA LYS A 85 -113.37 -27.86 146.82
C LYS A 85 -113.59 -27.19 145.46
N ASN A 86 -114.75 -26.57 145.24
CA ASN A 86 -115.01 -25.82 143.99
C ASN A 86 -114.16 -24.57 143.88
N ARG A 87 -113.93 -23.85 144.98
CA ARG A 87 -113.03 -22.69 145.01
C ARG A 87 -111.60 -23.09 144.65
N ALA A 88 -111.08 -24.16 145.23
CA ALA A 88 -109.76 -24.68 144.91
C ALA A 88 -109.64 -25.12 143.43
N ASN A 89 -110.68 -25.75 142.87
CA ASN A 89 -110.70 -26.13 141.46
C ASN A 89 -110.72 -24.90 140.53
N ASN A 90 -111.51 -23.88 140.84
CA ASN A 90 -111.51 -22.63 140.06
C ASN A 90 -110.15 -21.95 140.09
N GLU A 91 -109.49 -21.93 141.25
CA GLU A 91 -108.13 -21.37 141.36
C GLU A 91 -107.10 -22.16 140.53
N ILE A 92 -107.25 -23.49 140.42
CA ILE A 92 -106.44 -24.30 139.50
C ILE A 92 -106.75 -23.94 138.04
N TYR A 93 -108.02 -23.80 137.68
CA TYR A 93 -108.41 -23.44 136.31
C TYR A 93 -107.91 -22.06 135.93
N ASP A 94 -108.02 -21.06 136.81
CA ASP A 94 -107.48 -19.72 136.58
C ASP A 94 -105.96 -19.75 136.39
N ASN A 95 -105.24 -20.51 137.21
CA ASN A 95 -103.80 -20.72 137.05
C ASN A 95 -103.45 -21.40 135.71
N THR A 96 -104.25 -22.37 135.24
CA THR A 96 -104.03 -22.99 133.92
C THR A 96 -104.35 -22.04 132.77
N LEU A 97 -105.40 -21.24 132.90
CA LEU A 97 -105.77 -20.21 131.92
C LEU A 97 -104.68 -19.16 131.80
N GLU A 98 -104.06 -18.77 132.92
CA GLU A 98 -102.98 -17.80 132.89
C GLU A 98 -101.69 -18.37 132.29
N LYS A 99 -101.39 -19.66 132.51
CA LYS A 99 -100.29 -20.36 131.82
C LYS A 99 -100.52 -20.43 130.31
N LEU A 100 -101.71 -20.83 129.88
CA LEU A 100 -102.06 -20.89 128.47
C LEU A 100 -102.02 -19.51 127.81
N LYS A 101 -102.45 -18.44 128.49
CA LYS A 101 -102.28 -17.07 127.99
C LYS A 101 -100.81 -16.69 127.81
N LYS A 102 -99.95 -17.03 128.77
CA LYS A 102 -98.49 -16.79 128.67
C LYS A 102 -97.85 -17.59 127.53
N GLU A 103 -98.26 -18.84 127.32
CA GLU A 103 -97.82 -19.65 126.17
C GLU A 103 -98.31 -19.07 124.83
N LEU A 104 -99.56 -18.60 124.78
CA LEU A 104 -100.14 -17.98 123.58
C LEU A 104 -99.45 -16.66 123.24
N GLU A 105 -99.16 -15.82 124.23
CA GLU A 105 -98.32 -14.63 124.05
C GLU A 105 -96.89 -14.98 123.61
N GLN A 106 -96.32 -16.07 124.12
CA GLN A 106 -94.99 -16.53 123.72
C GLN A 106 -94.98 -17.02 122.26
N ILE A 107 -96.04 -17.73 121.85
CA ILE A 107 -96.23 -18.14 120.45
C ILE A 107 -96.43 -16.92 119.55
N GLN A 108 -97.22 -15.93 119.94
CA GLN A 108 -97.38 -14.68 119.18
C GLN A 108 -96.06 -13.89 119.07
N LYS A 109 -95.25 -13.86 120.14
CA LYS A 109 -93.90 -13.27 120.10
C LYS A 109 -92.97 -14.04 119.17
N MET A 110 -93.08 -15.37 119.13
CA MET A 110 -92.33 -16.20 118.19
C MET A 110 -92.79 -15.99 116.75
N GLU A 111 -94.10 -15.90 116.50
CA GLU A 111 -94.72 -15.69 115.19
C GLU A 111 -94.37 -14.32 114.61
N THR A 112 -94.44 -13.26 115.42
CA THR A 112 -93.98 -11.92 115.02
C THR A 112 -92.48 -11.90 114.73
N ARG A 113 -91.67 -12.60 115.54
CA ARG A 113 -90.22 -12.70 115.31
C ARG A 113 -89.88 -13.52 114.06
N THR A 114 -90.60 -14.60 113.77
CA THR A 114 -90.39 -15.41 112.56
C THR A 114 -90.93 -14.70 111.32
N GLY A 115 -92.05 -13.99 111.42
CA GLY A 115 -92.60 -13.13 110.37
C GLY A 115 -91.62 -12.02 109.96
N LEU A 116 -91.09 -11.28 110.94
CA LEU A 116 -90.06 -10.26 110.69
C LEU A 116 -88.81 -10.85 110.05
N LYS A 117 -88.32 -12.01 110.54
CA LYS A 117 -87.18 -12.70 109.92
C LYS A 117 -87.45 -13.18 108.50
N LEU A 118 -88.68 -13.63 108.23
CA LEU A 118 -89.07 -14.09 106.90
C LEU A 118 -89.13 -12.91 105.93
N ASP A 119 -89.65 -11.76 106.36
CA ASP A 119 -89.69 -10.56 105.53
C ASP A 119 -88.30 -9.98 105.30
N THR A 120 -87.41 -9.96 106.29
CA THR A 120 -86.00 -9.62 106.07
C THR A 120 -85.33 -10.59 105.10
N MET A 121 -85.57 -11.91 105.22
CA MET A 121 -85.02 -12.90 104.29
C MET A 121 -85.58 -12.74 102.87
N LYS A 122 -86.84 -12.35 102.70
CA LYS A 122 -87.42 -12.05 101.38
C LYS A 122 -86.82 -10.78 100.78
N GLU A 123 -86.56 -9.77 101.59
CA GLU A 123 -85.94 -8.53 101.15
C GLU A 123 -84.47 -8.78 100.75
N GLU A 124 -83.72 -9.53 101.55
CA GLU A 124 -82.38 -10.03 101.19
C GLU A 124 -82.40 -10.88 99.91
N ALA A 125 -83.40 -11.76 99.74
CA ALA A 125 -83.53 -12.56 98.52
C ALA A 125 -83.81 -11.69 97.29
N LYS A 126 -84.67 -10.67 97.40
CA LYS A 126 -84.93 -9.70 96.33
C LYS A 126 -83.69 -8.88 95.98
N GLU A 127 -82.96 -8.42 96.99
CA GLU A 127 -81.71 -7.68 96.78
C GLU A 127 -80.68 -8.55 96.07
N MET A 128 -80.54 -9.83 96.47
CA MET A 128 -79.67 -10.77 95.76
C MET A 128 -80.14 -11.06 94.33
N GLU A 129 -81.44 -11.15 94.07
CA GLU A 129 -81.99 -11.30 92.71
C GLU A 129 -81.66 -10.07 91.83
N GLU A 130 -81.79 -8.86 92.38
CA GLU A 130 -81.43 -7.62 91.69
C GLU A 130 -79.92 -7.54 91.42
N GLN A 131 -79.08 -7.91 92.39
CA GLN A 131 -77.63 -8.01 92.19
C GLN A 131 -77.25 -9.05 91.14
N LEU A 132 -77.90 -10.21 91.11
CA LEU A 132 -77.69 -11.23 90.08
C LEU A 132 -78.10 -10.72 88.70
N TYR A 133 -79.21 -9.98 88.60
CA TYR A 133 -79.63 -9.35 87.36
C TYR A 133 -78.60 -8.32 86.87
N ASP A 134 -78.10 -7.46 87.75
CA ASP A 134 -77.07 -6.47 87.43
C ASP A 134 -75.74 -7.10 87.02
N ILE A 135 -75.31 -8.17 87.71
CA ILE A 135 -74.10 -8.92 87.34
C ILE A 135 -74.28 -9.55 85.97
N LYS A 136 -75.44 -10.15 85.69
CA LYS A 136 -75.74 -10.75 84.39
C LYS A 136 -75.73 -9.71 83.28
N LYS A 137 -76.33 -8.55 83.51
CA LYS A 137 -76.30 -7.42 82.57
C LYS A 137 -74.87 -6.95 82.30
N LYS A 138 -74.05 -6.78 83.36
CA LYS A 138 -72.62 -6.42 83.22
C LYS A 138 -71.83 -7.50 82.47
N GLN A 139 -72.15 -8.78 82.67
CA GLN A 139 -71.53 -9.88 81.93
C GLN A 139 -71.90 -9.84 80.45
N GLU A 140 -73.17 -9.59 80.12
CA GLU A 140 -73.63 -9.43 78.73
C GLU A 140 -72.95 -8.22 78.06
N ASP A 141 -72.86 -7.08 78.74
CA ASP A 141 -72.15 -5.89 78.25
C ASP A 141 -70.65 -6.16 78.04
N ALA A 142 -70.01 -6.88 78.95
CA ALA A 142 -68.61 -7.30 78.83
C ALA A 142 -68.41 -8.28 77.66
N GLU A 143 -69.35 -9.19 77.42
CA GLU A 143 -69.32 -10.11 76.28
C GLU A 143 -69.49 -9.38 74.95
N MET A 144 -70.43 -8.42 74.87
CA MET A 144 -70.58 -7.56 73.70
C MET A 144 -69.31 -6.75 73.42
N THR A 145 -68.72 -6.20 74.48
CA THR A 145 -67.45 -5.45 74.39
C THR A 145 -66.30 -6.36 73.91
N ARG A 146 -66.23 -7.60 74.41
CA ARG A 146 -65.25 -8.61 73.95
C ARG A 146 -65.42 -8.90 72.47
N LYS A 147 -66.66 -9.14 72.00
CA LYS A 147 -66.96 -9.36 70.58
C LYS A 147 -66.57 -8.17 69.70
N ALA A 148 -66.79 -6.94 70.18
CA ALA A 148 -66.36 -5.73 69.47
C ALA A 148 -64.82 -5.67 69.35
N TYR A 149 -64.08 -5.99 70.41
CA TYR A 149 -62.62 -6.06 70.36
C TYR A 149 -62.10 -7.20 69.47
N GLU A 150 -62.75 -8.36 69.49
CA GLU A 150 -62.43 -9.49 68.59
C GLU A 150 -62.54 -9.03 67.12
N HIS A 151 -63.64 -8.36 66.74
CA HIS A 151 -63.81 -7.81 65.39
C HIS A 151 -62.78 -6.73 65.03
N ILE A 152 -62.42 -5.85 65.96
CA ILE A 152 -61.36 -4.84 65.73
C ILE A 152 -60.02 -5.54 65.45
N ILE A 153 -59.68 -6.57 66.23
CA ILE A 153 -58.45 -7.35 66.05
C ILE A 153 -58.45 -8.06 64.69
N GLU A 154 -59.57 -8.67 64.29
CA GLU A 154 -59.70 -9.31 62.97
C GLU A 154 -59.50 -8.30 61.83
N ARG A 155 -60.13 -7.12 61.93
CA ARG A 155 -59.95 -6.05 60.95
C ARG A 155 -58.50 -5.54 60.91
N MET A 156 -57.84 -5.40 62.06
CA MET A 156 -56.44 -5.01 62.14
C MET A 156 -55.52 -6.06 61.53
N LYS A 157 -55.77 -7.36 61.77
CA LYS A 157 -55.04 -8.46 61.13
C LYS A 157 -55.20 -8.42 59.62
N MET A 158 -56.43 -8.23 59.12
CA MET A 158 -56.70 -8.12 57.68
C MET A 158 -56.00 -6.89 57.08
N THR A 159 -56.02 -5.76 57.78
CA THR A 159 -55.33 -4.53 57.36
C THR A 159 -53.81 -4.74 57.30
N LYS A 160 -53.23 -5.43 58.30
CA LYS A 160 -51.81 -5.79 58.32
C LYS A 160 -51.43 -6.65 57.11
N ILE A 161 -52.20 -7.70 56.81
CA ILE A 161 -51.99 -8.56 55.64
C ILE A 161 -52.06 -7.75 54.34
N ASN A 162 -53.03 -6.83 54.21
CA ASN A 162 -53.15 -5.97 53.05
C ASN A 162 -51.95 -5.03 52.88
N LEU A 163 -51.43 -4.47 53.98
CA LEU A 163 -50.22 -3.64 53.98
C LEU A 163 -48.98 -4.46 53.61
N GLU A 164 -48.84 -5.68 54.13
CA GLU A 164 -47.75 -6.60 53.77
C GLU A 164 -47.80 -6.97 52.29
N LYS A 165 -48.99 -7.26 51.75
CA LYS A 165 -49.18 -7.54 50.32
C LYS A 165 -48.79 -6.32 49.46
N ARG A 166 -49.16 -5.11 49.88
CA ARG A 166 -48.76 -3.87 49.19
C ARG A 166 -47.25 -3.65 49.27
N ASN A 167 -46.64 -3.89 50.43
CA ASN A 167 -45.19 -3.77 50.64
C ASN A 167 -44.43 -4.77 49.75
N LEU A 168 -44.88 -6.03 49.67
CA LEU A 168 -44.32 -7.01 48.74
C LEU A 168 -44.46 -6.57 47.28
N GLY A 169 -45.58 -5.96 46.90
CA GLY A 169 -45.78 -5.37 45.56
C GLY A 169 -44.79 -4.26 45.26
N LEU A 170 -44.58 -3.33 46.21
CA LEU A 170 -43.60 -2.25 46.10
C LEU A 170 -42.17 -2.80 46.01
N ASN A 171 -41.80 -3.76 46.85
CA ASN A 171 -40.48 -4.40 46.80
C ASN A 171 -40.22 -5.11 45.48
N LYS A 172 -41.22 -5.80 44.91
CA LYS A 172 -41.12 -6.37 43.55
C LYS A 172 -40.95 -5.29 42.49
N SER A 173 -41.63 -4.15 42.63
CA SER A 173 -41.46 -3.00 41.72
C SER A 173 -40.06 -2.40 41.81
N ILE A 174 -39.52 -2.23 43.02
CA ILE A 174 -38.16 -1.73 43.26
C ILE A 174 -37.13 -2.67 42.65
N ARG A 175 -37.25 -3.99 42.88
CA ARG A 175 -36.33 -4.98 42.28
C ARG A 175 -36.36 -4.96 40.76
N ARG A 176 -37.55 -4.85 40.15
CA ARG A 176 -37.69 -4.70 38.69
C ARG A 176 -37.04 -3.39 38.20
N GLY A 177 -37.28 -2.27 38.88
CA GLY A 177 -36.65 -1.00 38.55
C GLY A 177 -35.12 -1.05 38.64
N GLN A 178 -34.58 -1.71 39.66
CA GLN A 178 -33.14 -1.92 39.82
C GLN A 178 -32.56 -2.82 38.72
N GLN A 179 -33.28 -3.86 38.31
CA GLN A 179 -32.89 -4.70 37.18
C GLN A 179 -32.86 -3.90 35.88
N THR A 180 -33.91 -3.14 35.56
CA THR A 180 -33.96 -2.30 34.36
C THR A 180 -32.86 -1.23 34.36
N LEU A 181 -32.57 -0.64 35.53
CA LEU A 181 -31.47 0.31 35.68
C LEU A 181 -30.11 -0.33 35.35
N ASN A 182 -29.85 -1.54 35.87
CA ASN A 182 -28.62 -2.27 35.58
C ASN A 182 -28.51 -2.62 34.08
N GLU A 183 -29.61 -3.06 33.47
CA GLU A 183 -29.65 -3.34 32.03
C GLU A 183 -29.35 -2.09 31.18
N GLU A 184 -29.87 -0.91 31.57
CA GLU A 184 -29.56 0.35 30.89
C GLU A 184 -28.11 0.80 31.10
N LEU A 185 -27.56 0.62 32.30
CA LEU A 185 -26.14 0.88 32.56
C LEU A 185 -25.24 -0.02 31.71
N ASP A 186 -25.57 -1.29 31.55
CA ASP A 186 -24.84 -2.22 30.69
C ASP A 186 -24.95 -1.84 29.20
N LYS A 187 -26.15 -1.46 28.73
CA LYS A 187 -26.32 -0.93 27.36
C LYS A 187 -25.50 0.33 27.14
N GLN A 188 -25.48 1.25 28.11
CA GLN A 188 -24.69 2.47 28.05
C GLN A 188 -23.20 2.16 28.00
N ARG A 189 -22.72 1.21 28.81
CA ARG A 189 -21.34 0.75 28.81
C ARG A 189 -20.94 0.16 27.46
N ARG A 190 -21.73 -0.76 26.91
CA ARG A 190 -21.49 -1.36 25.56
C ARG A 190 -21.46 -0.29 24.47
N THR A 191 -22.36 0.70 24.54
CA THR A 191 -22.38 1.83 23.59
C THR A 191 -21.11 2.68 23.69
N ARG A 192 -20.60 2.93 24.91
CA ARG A 192 -19.32 3.64 25.11
C ARG A 192 -18.14 2.83 24.59
N GLU A 193 -18.09 1.53 24.87
CA GLU A 193 -17.04 0.63 24.37
C GLU A 193 -17.05 0.59 22.83
N ALA A 194 -18.21 0.45 22.19
CA ALA A 194 -18.33 0.52 20.73
C ALA A 194 -17.90 1.89 20.16
N LYS A 195 -18.22 3.01 20.83
CA LYS A 195 -17.73 4.35 20.45
C LYS A 195 -16.21 4.47 20.57
N ILE A 196 -15.60 3.83 21.56
CA ILE A 196 -14.14 3.83 21.72
C ILE A 196 -13.50 2.99 20.61
N GLN A 197 -14.00 1.79 20.35
CA GLN A 197 -13.51 0.90 19.29
C GLN A 197 -13.62 1.53 17.90
N THR A 198 -14.75 2.18 17.60
CA THR A 198 -14.93 2.89 16.32
C THR A 198 -13.99 4.09 16.18
N LYS A 199 -13.76 4.85 17.26
CA LYS A 199 -12.74 5.93 17.26
C LYS A 199 -11.33 5.39 17.04
N GLU A 200 -10.99 4.25 17.64
CA GLU A 200 -9.70 3.61 17.46
C GLU A 200 -9.52 3.10 16.02
N ALA A 201 -10.54 2.45 15.45
CA ALA A 201 -10.55 2.03 14.06
C ALA A 201 -10.39 3.23 13.10
N LEU A 202 -11.06 4.35 13.36
CA LEU A 202 -10.90 5.59 12.58
C LEU A 202 -9.49 6.16 12.65
N LYS A 203 -8.86 6.18 13.84
CA LYS A 203 -7.45 6.60 13.98
C LYS A 203 -6.51 5.71 13.19
N ASN A 204 -6.73 4.39 13.20
CA ASN A 204 -5.91 3.46 12.43
C ASN A 204 -6.08 3.67 10.92
N LEU A 205 -7.30 3.93 10.44
CA LEU A 205 -7.57 4.29 9.04
C LEU A 205 -6.92 5.62 8.65
N GLU A 206 -6.92 6.61 9.54
CA GLU A 206 -6.24 7.89 9.32
C GLU A 206 -4.74 7.71 9.17
N ILE A 207 -4.11 6.90 10.04
CA ILE A 207 -2.69 6.54 9.93
C ILE A 207 -2.40 5.84 8.60
N TYR A 208 -3.25 4.88 8.19
CA TYR A 208 -3.09 4.18 6.91
C TYR A 208 -3.20 5.13 5.72
N THR A 209 -4.23 5.99 5.72
CA THR A 209 -4.44 6.99 4.67
C THR A 209 -3.28 7.97 4.57
N ASN A 210 -2.72 8.39 5.71
CA ASN A 210 -1.56 9.29 5.72
C ASN A 210 -0.29 8.60 5.18
N ARG A 211 -0.07 7.33 5.52
CA ARG A 211 1.03 6.52 4.96
C ARG A 211 0.89 6.37 3.44
N GLU A 212 -0.30 6.04 2.96
CA GLU A 212 -0.56 5.92 1.53
C GLU A 212 -0.34 7.26 0.80
N LYS A 213 -0.80 8.37 1.38
CA LYS A 213 -0.53 9.72 0.85
C LYS A 213 0.96 10.02 0.78
N THR A 214 1.74 9.68 1.82
CA THR A 214 3.20 9.88 1.78
C THR A 214 3.86 9.00 0.73
N GLU A 215 3.47 7.73 0.58
CA GLU A 215 4.01 6.84 -0.45
C GLU A 215 3.66 7.34 -1.86
N ILE A 216 2.43 7.82 -2.09
CA ILE A 216 2.03 8.40 -3.37
C ILE A 216 2.84 9.67 -3.66
N GLN A 217 3.04 10.52 -2.67
CA GLN A 217 3.85 11.73 -2.80
C GLN A 217 5.29 11.41 -3.16
N GLU A 218 5.92 10.44 -2.49
CA GLU A 218 7.27 9.96 -2.81
C GLU A 218 7.36 9.40 -4.23
N ARG A 219 6.37 8.61 -4.67
CA ARG A 219 6.31 8.10 -6.05
C ARG A 219 6.16 9.22 -7.08
N LEU A 220 5.32 10.21 -6.79
CA LEU A 220 5.16 11.39 -7.65
C LEU A 220 6.46 12.18 -7.77
N GLU A 221 7.19 12.36 -6.67
CA GLU A 221 8.50 13.02 -6.69
C GLU A 221 9.54 12.27 -7.54
N ILE A 222 9.53 10.93 -7.50
CA ILE A 222 10.39 10.10 -8.35
C ILE A 222 10.02 10.29 -9.83
N ILE A 223 8.72 10.18 -10.16
CA ILE A 223 8.24 10.37 -11.54
C ILE A 223 8.56 11.77 -12.04
N GLU A 224 8.41 12.81 -11.21
CA GLU A 224 8.73 14.18 -11.57
C GLU A 224 10.23 14.35 -11.88
N LYS A 225 11.11 13.72 -11.09
CA LYS A 225 12.56 13.68 -11.34
C LYS A 225 12.88 13.00 -12.66
N ASP A 226 12.26 11.84 -12.95
CA ASP A 226 12.45 11.11 -14.20
C ASP A 226 11.97 11.89 -15.41
N VAL A 227 10.82 12.58 -15.30
CA VAL A 227 10.30 13.46 -16.36
C VAL A 227 11.26 14.62 -16.60
N LYS A 228 11.75 15.30 -15.56
CA LYS A 228 12.73 16.38 -15.69
C LYS A 228 14.03 15.89 -16.33
N GLN A 229 14.53 14.72 -15.93
CA GLN A 229 15.71 14.12 -16.54
C GLN A 229 15.48 13.80 -18.02
N LYS A 230 14.32 13.22 -18.37
CA LYS A 230 13.97 12.91 -19.76
C LYS A 230 13.86 14.18 -20.60
N GLN A 231 13.21 15.23 -20.09
CA GLN A 231 13.14 16.55 -20.73
C GLN A 231 14.52 17.14 -20.98
N GLU A 232 15.41 17.11 -19.98
CA GLU A 232 16.78 17.62 -20.12
C GLU A 232 17.60 16.81 -21.14
N THR A 233 17.45 15.47 -21.16
CA THR A 233 18.11 14.65 -22.19
C THR A 233 17.56 14.90 -23.60
N SER A 234 16.25 15.18 -23.73
CA SER A 234 15.63 15.57 -25.00
C SER A 234 16.19 16.91 -25.46
N ARG A 235 16.19 17.92 -24.58
CA ARG A 235 16.75 19.24 -24.86
C ARG A 235 18.22 19.16 -25.31
N LYS A 236 19.05 18.33 -24.67
CA LYS A 236 20.44 18.09 -25.11
C LYS A 236 20.54 17.38 -26.47
N ARG A 237 19.55 16.58 -26.87
CA ARG A 237 19.48 16.02 -28.23
C ARG A 237 19.12 17.11 -29.24
N ASP A 238 18.13 17.93 -28.92
CA ASP A 238 17.68 19.04 -29.77
C ASP A 238 18.81 20.07 -29.96
N GLU A 239 19.54 20.42 -28.90
CA GLU A 239 20.73 21.30 -28.98
C GLU A 239 21.85 20.68 -29.84
N ARG A 240 22.08 19.36 -29.75
CA ARG A 240 23.05 18.68 -30.63
C ARG A 240 22.59 18.68 -32.08
N PHE A 241 21.30 18.45 -32.32
CA PHE A 241 20.72 18.49 -33.65
C PHE A 241 20.85 19.89 -34.26
N HIS A 242 20.53 20.95 -33.49
CA HIS A 242 20.73 22.33 -33.92
C HIS A 242 22.20 22.64 -34.24
N ARG A 243 23.15 22.23 -33.39
CA ARG A 243 24.59 22.41 -33.70
C ARG A 243 25.02 21.65 -34.96
N GLN A 244 24.50 20.44 -35.17
CA GLN A 244 24.79 19.69 -36.40
C GLN A 244 24.21 20.39 -37.64
N LEU A 245 23.01 20.95 -37.52
CA LEU A 245 22.40 21.76 -38.57
C LEU A 245 23.23 23.02 -38.85
N GLU A 246 23.67 23.74 -37.82
CA GLU A 246 24.55 24.91 -37.94
C GLU A 246 25.89 24.56 -38.60
N ILE A 247 26.52 23.43 -38.22
CA ILE A 247 27.76 22.97 -38.87
C ILE A 247 27.51 22.60 -40.33
N ALA A 248 26.40 21.91 -40.63
CA ALA A 248 26.04 21.56 -42.00
C ALA A 248 25.77 22.80 -42.85
N GLU A 249 25.08 23.81 -42.30
CA GLU A 249 24.84 25.09 -42.95
C GLU A 249 26.13 25.87 -43.16
N ALA A 250 27.02 25.93 -42.15
CA ALA A 250 28.33 26.57 -42.26
C ALA A 250 29.20 25.90 -43.33
N ALA A 251 29.26 24.56 -43.35
CA ALA A 251 30.01 23.80 -44.35
C ALA A 251 29.42 23.98 -45.77
N ALA A 252 28.09 24.00 -45.92
CA ALA A 252 27.45 24.26 -47.20
C ALA A 252 27.72 25.68 -47.70
N ASN A 253 27.73 26.67 -46.80
CA ASN A 253 28.10 28.05 -47.13
C ASN A 253 29.60 28.17 -47.48
N GLU A 254 30.47 27.47 -46.77
CA GLU A 254 31.91 27.44 -47.06
C GLU A 254 32.20 26.78 -48.41
N ASP A 255 31.57 25.64 -48.74
CA ASP A 255 31.70 24.98 -50.05
C ASP A 255 31.19 25.89 -51.18
N ARG A 256 30.06 26.56 -50.98
CA ARG A 256 29.53 27.54 -51.94
C ARG A 256 30.51 28.69 -52.15
N ASN A 257 31.11 29.22 -51.08
CA ASN A 257 32.10 30.29 -51.15
C ASN A 257 33.39 29.81 -51.82
N MET A 258 33.86 28.60 -51.51
CA MET A 258 35.05 28.00 -52.11
C MET A 258 34.86 27.77 -53.61
N ARG A 259 33.70 27.26 -54.04
CA ARG A 259 33.35 27.15 -55.46
C ARG A 259 33.31 28.52 -56.13
N ALA A 260 32.73 29.53 -55.49
CA ALA A 260 32.71 30.90 -56.02
C ALA A 260 34.13 31.48 -56.15
N LEU A 261 35.02 31.20 -55.19
CA LEU A 261 36.42 31.59 -55.22
C LEU A 261 37.18 30.92 -56.36
N GLN A 262 37.04 29.60 -56.53
CA GLN A 262 37.66 28.84 -57.62
C GLN A 262 37.20 29.35 -59.00
N MET A 263 35.91 29.64 -59.16
CA MET A 263 35.41 30.24 -60.40
C MET A 263 36.04 31.61 -60.67
N ARG A 264 36.19 32.43 -59.63
CA ARG A 264 36.85 33.75 -59.72
C ARG A 264 38.33 33.61 -60.09
N GLU A 265 39.06 32.73 -59.43
CA GLU A 265 40.47 32.43 -59.73
C GLU A 265 40.64 31.91 -61.16
N GLY A 266 39.80 30.95 -61.57
CA GLY A 266 39.78 30.43 -62.93
C GLY A 266 39.56 31.53 -63.97
N LEU A 267 38.59 32.42 -63.75
CA LEU A 267 38.36 33.57 -64.62
C LEU A 267 39.57 34.51 -64.69
N LEU A 268 40.25 34.77 -63.57
CA LEU A 268 41.45 35.60 -63.54
C LEU A 268 42.61 34.95 -64.30
N CYS A 269 42.85 33.65 -64.11
CA CYS A 269 43.85 32.90 -64.86
C CYS A 269 43.59 32.94 -66.38
N HIS A 270 42.34 32.68 -66.80
CA HIS A 270 41.96 32.80 -68.21
C HIS A 270 42.15 34.21 -68.76
N ARG A 271 41.83 35.24 -67.97
CA ARG A 271 42.05 36.63 -68.35
C ARG A 271 43.54 36.94 -68.55
N VAL A 272 44.41 36.50 -67.63
CA VAL A 272 45.86 36.66 -67.75
C VAL A 272 46.39 35.91 -68.97
N TRP A 273 45.94 34.68 -69.20
CA TRP A 273 46.33 33.87 -70.35
C TRP A 273 45.90 34.51 -71.68
N PHE A 274 44.68 35.04 -71.75
CA PHE A 274 44.19 35.78 -72.91
C PHE A 274 45.06 37.01 -73.19
N ILE A 275 45.36 37.82 -72.16
CA ILE A 275 46.24 38.99 -72.30
C ILE A 275 47.64 38.56 -72.78
N TYR A 276 48.19 37.47 -72.23
CA TYR A 276 49.47 36.92 -72.64
C TYR A 276 49.45 36.48 -74.12
N LEU A 277 48.45 35.71 -74.55
CA LEU A 277 48.30 35.27 -75.94
C LEU A 277 48.10 36.44 -76.89
N GLN A 278 47.29 37.42 -76.51
CA GLN A 278 47.09 38.63 -77.30
C GLN A 278 48.40 39.41 -77.46
N LYS A 279 49.19 39.54 -76.39
CA LYS A 279 50.51 40.16 -76.45
C LYS A 279 51.50 39.35 -77.31
N LYS A 280 51.53 38.02 -77.15
CA LYS A 280 52.36 37.12 -77.95
C LYS A 280 52.00 37.23 -79.43
N LEU A 281 50.72 37.17 -79.77
CA LEU A 281 50.23 37.32 -81.14
C LEU A 281 50.65 38.67 -81.71
N LYS A 282 50.49 39.75 -80.94
CA LYS A 282 50.94 41.08 -81.35
C LYS A 282 52.45 41.11 -81.62
N CYS A 283 53.27 40.53 -80.74
CA CYS A 283 54.72 40.46 -80.94
C CYS A 283 55.11 39.60 -82.15
N GLU A 284 54.43 38.47 -82.39
CA GLU A 284 54.65 37.66 -83.60
C GLU A 284 54.22 38.41 -84.87
N MET A 285 53.09 39.13 -84.83
CA MET A 285 52.66 40.00 -85.92
C MET A 285 53.70 41.08 -86.21
N ASP A 286 54.18 41.79 -85.18
CA ASP A 286 55.22 42.83 -85.31
C ASP A 286 56.53 42.24 -85.89
N ARG A 287 56.93 41.03 -85.45
CA ARG A 287 58.11 40.32 -85.99
C ARG A 287 57.92 39.89 -87.44
N SER A 288 56.73 39.40 -87.78
CA SER A 288 56.38 39.02 -89.15
C SER A 288 56.18 40.22 -90.06
N SER A 289 55.89 41.41 -89.51
CA SER A 289 55.66 42.63 -90.29
C SER A 289 56.87 42.98 -91.15
N SER A 290 58.09 42.89 -90.63
CA SER A 290 59.29 43.20 -91.42
C SER A 290 59.54 42.17 -92.53
N ILE A 291 59.20 40.90 -92.29
CA ILE A 291 59.29 39.82 -93.28
C ILE A 291 58.21 40.03 -94.34
N GLU A 292 56.97 40.33 -93.94
CA GLU A 292 55.85 40.61 -94.84
C GLU A 292 56.12 41.87 -95.67
N GLU A 293 56.68 42.93 -95.08
CA GLU A 293 57.14 44.14 -95.80
C GLU A 293 58.22 43.81 -96.81
N ALA A 294 59.21 42.97 -96.46
CA ALA A 294 60.23 42.51 -97.40
C ALA A 294 59.62 41.67 -98.54
N PHE A 295 58.70 40.75 -98.23
CA PHE A 295 57.96 39.99 -99.25
C PHE A 295 57.10 40.90 -100.12
N GLN A 296 56.47 41.93 -99.57
CA GLN A 296 55.71 42.93 -100.33
C GLN A 296 56.63 43.75 -101.24
N GLN A 297 57.82 44.14 -100.78
CA GLN A 297 58.82 44.81 -101.63
C GLN A 297 59.26 43.90 -102.78
N VAL A 298 59.67 42.66 -102.51
CA VAL A 298 60.06 41.73 -103.58
C VAL A 298 58.88 41.43 -104.51
N ARG A 299 57.66 41.25 -103.98
CA ARG A 299 56.42 41.09 -104.78
C ARG A 299 56.18 42.29 -105.69
N SER A 300 56.35 43.51 -105.18
CA SER A 300 56.19 44.74 -105.98
C SER A 300 57.22 44.87 -107.11
N VAL A 301 58.46 44.40 -106.89
CA VAL A 301 59.54 44.48 -107.89
C VAL A 301 59.44 43.35 -108.91
N THR A 302 59.11 42.13 -108.47
CA THR A 302 59.11 40.94 -109.33
C THR A 302 57.77 40.68 -110.01
N GLY A 303 56.67 41.24 -109.51
CA GLY A 303 55.31 40.99 -110.00
C GLY A 303 54.77 39.59 -109.69
N LEU A 304 55.51 38.78 -108.92
CA LEU A 304 55.11 37.43 -108.52
C LEU A 304 54.26 37.51 -107.24
N ASN A 305 52.99 37.13 -107.36
CA ASN A 305 52.06 37.18 -106.23
C ASN A 305 52.26 36.02 -105.24
N ASP A 306 52.75 34.88 -105.70
CA ASP A 306 53.00 33.73 -104.83
C ASP A 306 54.40 33.79 -104.21
N ALA A 307 54.46 33.78 -102.87
CA ALA A 307 55.71 33.80 -102.12
C ALA A 307 56.51 32.51 -102.33
N GLN A 308 55.82 31.38 -102.56
CA GLN A 308 56.47 30.09 -102.75
C GLN A 308 57.16 30.00 -104.11
N GLU A 309 56.52 30.49 -105.17
CA GLU A 309 57.11 30.57 -106.52
C GLU A 309 58.34 31.49 -106.56
N MET A 310 58.31 32.58 -105.79
CA MET A 310 59.40 33.55 -105.70
C MET A 310 60.66 32.95 -105.07
N VAL A 311 60.50 32.20 -103.98
CA VAL A 311 61.60 31.49 -103.32
C VAL A 311 62.16 30.40 -104.23
N GLU A 312 61.30 29.64 -104.91
CA GLU A 312 61.70 28.55 -105.80
C GLU A 312 62.55 29.06 -106.97
N ARG A 313 62.14 30.17 -107.62
CA ARG A 313 62.93 30.79 -108.71
C ARG A 313 64.26 31.35 -108.26
N TYR A 314 64.36 31.89 -107.04
CA TYR A 314 65.62 32.37 -106.50
C TYR A 314 66.59 31.22 -106.23
N LEU A 315 66.10 30.13 -105.63
CA LEU A 315 66.87 28.91 -105.40
C LEU A 315 67.35 28.27 -106.71
N THR A 316 66.49 28.15 -107.73
CA THR A 316 66.91 27.61 -109.04
C THR A 316 67.95 28.50 -109.72
N ARG A 317 67.84 29.83 -109.58
CA ARG A 317 68.82 30.76 -110.15
C ARG A 317 70.18 30.66 -109.46
N GLU A 318 70.23 30.56 -108.13
CA GLU A 318 71.50 30.32 -107.42
C GLU A 318 72.10 28.96 -107.78
N GLN A 319 71.27 27.91 -107.89
CA GLN A 319 71.72 26.57 -108.26
C GLN A 319 72.35 26.55 -109.67
N THR A 320 71.69 27.15 -110.67
CA THR A 320 72.26 27.27 -112.03
C THR A 320 73.56 28.09 -112.06
N TYR A 321 73.72 29.09 -111.19
CA TYR A 321 74.96 29.85 -111.08
C TYR A 321 76.09 29.02 -110.45
N GLY A 322 75.76 28.19 -109.45
CA GLY A 322 76.66 27.21 -108.85
C GLY A 322 77.20 26.21 -109.87
N ASP A 323 76.29 25.59 -110.64
CA ASP A 323 76.63 24.59 -111.67
C ASP A 323 77.55 25.19 -112.77
N LEU A 324 77.30 26.44 -113.18
CA LEU A 324 78.13 27.13 -114.16
C LEU A 324 79.56 27.37 -113.64
N MET A 325 79.68 27.71 -112.35
CA MET A 325 80.98 27.96 -111.71
C MET A 325 81.79 26.69 -111.53
N GLU A 326 81.13 25.57 -111.23
CA GLU A 326 81.74 24.25 -111.18
C GLU A 326 82.28 23.83 -112.56
N THR A 327 81.47 24.03 -113.61
CA THR A 327 81.88 23.77 -115.00
C THR A 327 83.10 24.61 -115.41
N ILE A 328 83.16 25.88 -114.99
CA ILE A 328 84.32 26.76 -115.21
C ILE A 328 85.56 26.20 -114.48
N ASN A 329 85.42 25.72 -113.25
CA ASN A 329 86.54 25.14 -112.51
C ASN A 329 87.06 23.85 -113.14
N GLU A 330 86.18 22.96 -113.60
CA GLU A 330 86.59 21.75 -114.34
C GLU A 330 87.36 22.09 -115.63
N SER A 331 86.92 23.13 -116.34
CA SER A 331 87.60 23.59 -117.55
C SER A 331 89.01 24.16 -117.25
N LYS A 332 89.17 24.88 -116.14
CA LYS A 332 90.48 25.36 -115.65
C LYS A 332 91.39 24.20 -115.28
N GLN A 333 90.85 23.18 -114.61
CA GLN A 333 91.62 22.00 -114.22
C GLN A 333 92.20 21.27 -115.45
N LYS A 334 91.39 21.10 -116.50
CA LYS A 334 91.85 20.49 -117.76
C LYS A 334 92.99 21.29 -118.42
N ILE A 335 92.94 22.62 -118.35
CA ILE A 335 94.01 23.49 -118.89
C ILE A 335 95.30 23.30 -118.08
N LEU A 336 95.21 23.21 -116.75
CA LEU A 336 96.36 22.96 -115.89
C LEU A 336 97.00 21.59 -116.18
N ASP A 337 96.21 20.54 -116.35
CA ASP A 337 96.71 19.20 -116.69
C ASP A 337 97.45 19.18 -118.05
N TYR A 338 97.00 19.98 -119.03
CA TYR A 338 97.70 20.11 -120.31
C TYR A 338 99.02 20.89 -120.19
N ILE A 339 99.08 21.91 -119.33
CA ILE A 339 100.32 22.65 -119.04
C ILE A 339 101.33 21.73 -118.34
N GLU A 340 100.88 20.93 -117.36
CA GLU A 340 101.73 20.01 -116.61
C GLU A 340 102.34 18.92 -117.52
N LYS A 341 101.55 18.33 -118.43
CA LYS A 341 102.07 17.37 -119.43
C LYS A 341 103.08 17.98 -120.40
N ASN A 342 102.94 19.25 -120.73
CA ASN A 342 103.89 19.96 -121.60
C ASN A 342 105.21 20.22 -120.87
N ASN A 343 105.13 20.56 -119.57
CA ASN A 343 106.29 20.72 -118.71
C ASN A 343 107.00 19.38 -118.44
N GLU A 344 106.28 18.28 -118.27
CA GLU A 344 106.89 16.94 -118.16
C GLU A 344 107.63 16.51 -119.43
N MET A 345 107.14 16.87 -120.61
CA MET A 345 107.83 16.62 -121.89
C MET A 345 109.11 17.47 -122.00
N LEU A 346 109.07 18.72 -121.54
CA LEU A 346 110.23 19.61 -121.43
C LEU A 346 111.25 19.12 -120.39
N GLU A 347 110.78 18.61 -119.25
CA GLU A 347 111.64 18.00 -118.22
C GLU A 347 112.21 16.65 -118.67
N LYS A 348 111.51 15.85 -119.48
CA LYS A 348 112.06 14.63 -120.10
C LYS A 348 113.16 14.90 -121.12
N ILE A 349 113.14 16.07 -121.77
CA ILE A 349 114.21 16.54 -122.66
C ILE A 349 115.40 17.07 -121.85
N ASN A 350 115.14 17.85 -120.80
CA ASN A 350 116.20 18.39 -119.93
C ASN A 350 116.82 17.36 -118.96
N SER A 351 116.11 16.27 -118.62
CA SER A 351 116.61 15.18 -117.78
C SER A 351 117.42 14.11 -118.54
N LEU A 352 117.51 14.21 -119.88
CA LEU A 352 118.44 13.42 -120.71
C LEU A 352 119.82 14.08 -120.89
N GLU A 353 119.98 15.37 -120.59
CA GLU A 353 121.26 16.10 -120.74
C GLU A 353 122.02 16.37 -119.45
N MET A 354 121.39 16.31 -118.26
CA MET A 354 122.09 16.52 -116.99
C MET A 354 121.68 15.47 -115.97
N THR A 355 122.49 14.42 -115.85
CA THR A 355 122.69 13.63 -114.62
C THR A 355 121.42 13.02 -114.00
N LYS A 356 121.08 11.75 -114.29
CA LYS A 356 121.58 10.61 -113.48
C LYS A 356 122.62 11.04 -112.43
N LEU A 357 122.46 10.91 -111.12
CA LEU A 357 121.57 10.11 -110.30
C LEU A 357 121.85 10.57 -108.86
N GLU A 358 120.80 10.85 -108.08
CA GLU A 358 120.67 10.79 -106.59
C GLU A 358 119.53 11.78 -106.23
N GLY A 359 118.36 11.42 -105.70
CA GLY A 359 117.90 10.25 -104.97
C GLY A 359 117.50 10.66 -103.54
N ASN A 360 116.20 10.85 -103.23
CA ASN A 360 115.57 10.32 -102.00
C ASN A 360 114.08 10.68 -101.74
N ASN A 361 113.24 9.64 -101.88
CA ASN A 361 112.20 9.08 -101.00
C ASN A 361 111.52 9.87 -99.84
N PRO A 362 110.16 9.83 -99.78
CA PRO A 362 109.34 10.17 -98.60
C PRO A 362 108.68 8.91 -97.97
N ALA A 363 109.38 8.22 -97.05
CA ALA A 363 108.86 7.03 -96.34
C ALA A 363 108.68 7.20 -94.82
N LYS A 364 108.77 8.43 -94.28
CA LYS A 364 108.74 8.69 -92.82
C LYS A 364 107.40 9.14 -92.22
N LYS A 365 106.38 9.48 -93.02
CA LYS A 365 105.10 10.01 -92.49
C LYS A 365 104.05 8.96 -92.13
N LEU A 366 104.20 7.69 -92.55
CA LEU A 366 103.23 6.62 -92.28
C LEU A 366 103.47 5.85 -90.97
N SER A 367 104.60 6.06 -90.29
CA SER A 367 104.97 5.31 -89.08
C SER A 367 104.49 5.94 -87.76
N GLU A 368 104.13 7.23 -87.74
CA GLU A 368 103.69 7.93 -86.51
C GLU A 368 102.18 7.81 -86.25
N GLU A 369 101.36 7.59 -87.29
CA GLU A 369 99.90 7.47 -87.16
C GLU A 369 99.47 6.16 -86.49
N ALA A 370 100.22 5.07 -86.72
CA ALA A 370 99.91 3.74 -86.20
C ALA A 370 100.13 3.63 -84.67
N ALA A 371 101.03 4.42 -84.08
CA ALA A 371 101.37 4.33 -82.66
C ALA A 371 100.29 4.93 -81.72
N LYS A 372 99.53 5.93 -82.18
CA LYS A 372 98.47 6.58 -81.38
C LYS A 372 97.22 5.72 -81.21
N GLN A 373 96.88 4.89 -82.19
CA GLN A 373 95.69 4.04 -82.07
C GLN A 373 95.86 2.88 -81.07
N PHE A 374 97.09 2.43 -80.81
CA PHE A 374 97.33 1.39 -79.82
C PHE A 374 97.17 1.87 -78.38
N THR A 375 97.43 3.14 -78.08
CA THR A 375 97.29 3.69 -76.72
C THR A 375 95.83 3.85 -76.29
N ASP A 376 94.93 4.16 -77.23
CA ASP A 376 93.50 4.35 -76.94
C ASP A 376 92.78 3.02 -76.65
N ILE A 377 93.20 1.94 -77.32
CA ILE A 377 92.67 0.58 -77.10
C ILE A 377 93.01 0.06 -75.68
N GLU A 378 94.17 0.43 -75.14
CA GLU A 378 94.60 0.01 -73.80
C GLU A 378 93.74 0.67 -72.70
N ILE A 379 93.36 1.94 -72.88
CA ILE A 379 92.53 2.70 -71.95
C ILE A 379 91.09 2.15 -71.89
N GLU A 380 90.52 1.73 -73.03
CA GLU A 380 89.19 1.13 -73.05
C GLU A 380 89.14 -0.26 -72.41
N LYS A 381 90.20 -1.07 -72.58
CA LYS A 381 90.32 -2.38 -71.90
C LYS A 381 90.30 -2.23 -70.39
N ASP A 382 90.91 -1.19 -69.84
CA ASP A 382 90.94 -0.94 -68.38
C ASP A 382 89.59 -0.46 -67.84
N LYS A 383 88.84 0.36 -68.59
CA LYS A 383 87.46 0.74 -68.23
C LYS A 383 86.54 -0.49 -68.17
N LEU A 384 86.70 -1.41 -69.12
CA LEU A 384 85.89 -2.62 -69.20
C LEU A 384 86.18 -3.60 -68.04
N ARG A 385 87.45 -3.69 -67.58
CA ARG A 385 87.80 -4.46 -66.36
C ARG A 385 87.15 -3.90 -65.10
N ARG A 386 87.11 -2.57 -64.92
CA ARG A 386 86.48 -1.94 -63.74
C ARG A 386 84.97 -2.20 -63.69
N ILE A 387 84.28 -2.07 -64.82
CA ILE A 387 82.83 -2.33 -64.91
C ILE A 387 82.53 -3.81 -64.60
N ARG A 388 83.34 -4.74 -65.09
CA ARG A 388 83.18 -6.18 -64.80
C ARG A 388 83.36 -6.49 -63.31
N SER A 389 84.31 -5.83 -62.63
CA SER A 389 84.51 -5.97 -61.17
C SER A 389 83.32 -5.47 -60.36
N VAL A 390 82.75 -4.31 -60.72
CA VAL A 390 81.54 -3.78 -60.05
C VAL A 390 80.35 -4.72 -60.28
N TYR A 391 80.18 -5.25 -61.49
CA TYR A 391 79.11 -6.20 -61.80
C TYR A 391 79.16 -7.46 -60.93
N GLU A 392 80.34 -8.07 -60.76
CA GLU A 392 80.52 -9.23 -59.90
C GLU A 392 80.29 -8.90 -58.41
N ASN A 393 80.73 -7.74 -57.94
CA ASN A 393 80.48 -7.31 -56.56
C ASN A 393 78.99 -7.14 -56.25
N ILE A 394 78.21 -6.56 -57.16
CA ILE A 394 76.75 -6.42 -56.98
C ILE A 394 76.08 -7.80 -57.06
N LYS A 395 76.56 -8.69 -57.95
CA LYS A 395 76.06 -10.08 -58.04
C LYS A 395 76.29 -10.84 -56.73
N ILE A 396 77.50 -10.78 -56.15
CA ILE A 396 77.84 -11.40 -54.86
C ILE A 396 77.01 -10.78 -53.71
N TRP A 397 76.86 -9.46 -53.68
CA TRP A 397 76.06 -8.77 -52.66
C TRP A 397 74.58 -9.17 -52.73
N SER A 398 74.01 -9.25 -53.93
CA SER A 398 72.62 -9.65 -54.14
C SER A 398 72.37 -11.09 -53.68
N GLY A 399 73.29 -12.02 -53.98
CA GLY A 399 73.23 -13.41 -53.51
C GLY A 399 73.34 -13.54 -51.99
N LYS A 400 74.19 -12.74 -51.33
CA LYS A 400 74.29 -12.71 -49.86
C LYS A 400 73.00 -12.23 -49.20
N ASN A 401 72.34 -11.22 -49.76
CA ASN A 401 71.08 -10.71 -49.22
C ASN A 401 69.90 -11.65 -49.47
N LEU A 402 69.86 -12.33 -50.62
CA LEU A 402 68.88 -13.39 -50.89
C LEU A 402 68.99 -14.56 -49.89
N LYS A 403 70.21 -14.98 -49.54
CA LYS A 403 70.45 -15.96 -48.47
C LYS A 403 69.94 -15.48 -47.10
N LYS A 404 70.14 -14.21 -46.76
CA LYS A 404 69.60 -13.62 -45.51
C LYS A 404 68.07 -13.56 -45.48
N LEU A 405 67.42 -13.50 -46.63
CA LEU A 405 65.96 -13.52 -46.78
C LEU A 405 65.39 -14.95 -46.91
N GLY A 406 66.20 -15.99 -46.68
CA GLY A 406 65.75 -17.37 -46.61
C GLY A 406 65.39 -18.02 -47.95
N LYS A 407 65.81 -17.44 -49.09
CA LYS A 407 65.66 -18.07 -50.41
C LYS A 407 67.01 -18.51 -50.96
N GLU A 408 67.03 -19.68 -51.59
CA GLU A 408 68.24 -20.18 -52.23
C GLU A 408 68.66 -19.26 -53.39
N PRO A 409 69.98 -19.01 -53.55
CA PRO A 409 70.47 -18.20 -54.65
C PRO A 409 70.17 -18.89 -55.99
N LEU A 410 69.67 -18.13 -56.97
CA LEU A 410 69.48 -18.64 -58.33
C LEU A 410 70.82 -19.08 -58.94
N SER A 411 70.73 -20.00 -59.91
CA SER A 411 71.83 -20.54 -60.71
C SER A 411 72.81 -19.44 -61.18
N PHE A 412 74.08 -19.81 -61.33
CA PHE A 412 75.19 -18.90 -61.64
C PHE A 412 75.00 -18.08 -62.93
N ASP A 413 74.07 -18.48 -63.80
CA ASP A 413 73.80 -17.86 -65.11
C ASP A 413 72.63 -16.87 -65.17
N SER A 414 71.93 -16.60 -64.06
CA SER A 414 70.84 -15.61 -64.07
C SER A 414 71.36 -14.17 -64.23
N LYS A 415 70.68 -13.35 -65.05
CA LYS A 415 71.05 -11.94 -65.27
C LYS A 415 70.88 -11.17 -63.96
N LEU A 416 71.74 -10.16 -63.71
CA LEU A 416 71.70 -9.36 -62.48
C LEU A 416 70.31 -8.75 -62.20
N ILE A 417 69.59 -8.37 -63.26
CA ILE A 417 68.22 -7.85 -63.20
C ILE A 417 67.27 -8.84 -62.52
N ASP A 418 67.42 -10.14 -62.80
CA ASP A 418 66.57 -11.19 -62.25
C ASP A 418 66.81 -11.35 -60.74
N CYS A 419 68.06 -11.27 -60.29
CA CYS A 419 68.43 -11.30 -58.87
C CYS A 419 67.82 -10.12 -58.09
N VAL A 420 67.84 -8.91 -58.66
CA VAL A 420 67.25 -7.71 -58.04
C VAL A 420 65.73 -7.80 -58.00
N PHE A 421 65.11 -8.28 -59.09
CA PHE A 421 63.66 -8.47 -59.15
C PHE A 421 63.17 -9.50 -58.13
N LEU A 422 63.91 -10.60 -57.97
CA LEU A 422 63.58 -11.62 -56.97
C LEU A 422 63.65 -11.07 -55.55
N MET A 423 64.66 -10.25 -55.26
CA MET A 423 64.86 -9.60 -53.96
C MET A 423 63.73 -8.60 -53.63
N LYS A 424 63.30 -7.82 -54.64
CA LYS A 424 62.14 -6.92 -54.51
C LYS A 424 60.85 -7.69 -54.17
N ASN A 425 60.64 -8.83 -54.83
CA ASN A 425 59.46 -9.66 -54.61
C ASN A 425 59.47 -10.33 -53.24
N THR A 426 60.61 -10.84 -52.76
CA THR A 426 60.69 -11.41 -51.42
C THR A 426 60.46 -10.37 -50.34
N VAL A 427 61.02 -9.17 -50.46
CA VAL A 427 60.77 -8.08 -49.50
C VAL A 427 59.31 -7.64 -49.50
N SER A 428 58.66 -7.59 -50.67
CA SER A 428 57.21 -7.33 -50.73
C SER A 428 56.37 -8.42 -50.08
N GLN A 429 56.76 -9.70 -50.22
CA GLN A 429 56.07 -10.82 -49.58
C GLN A 429 56.23 -10.81 -48.05
N THR A 430 57.44 -10.55 -47.53
CA THR A 430 57.66 -10.46 -46.08
C THR A 430 56.94 -9.26 -45.47
N LEU A 431 56.89 -8.12 -46.16
CA LEU A 431 56.10 -6.96 -45.72
C LEU A 431 54.59 -7.24 -45.69
N LYS A 432 54.06 -8.03 -46.63
CA LYS A 432 52.65 -8.46 -46.59
C LYS A 432 52.37 -9.36 -45.39
N MET A 433 53.23 -10.34 -45.11
CA MET A 433 53.07 -11.19 -43.92
C MET A 433 53.17 -10.40 -42.60
N ILE A 434 54.03 -9.38 -42.53
CA ILE A 434 54.11 -8.49 -41.35
C ILE A 434 52.83 -7.65 -41.20
N LYS A 435 52.24 -7.16 -42.30
CA LYS A 435 50.97 -6.43 -42.25
C LYS A 435 49.82 -7.34 -41.79
N GLU A 436 49.74 -8.56 -42.30
CA GLU A 436 48.71 -9.53 -41.91
C GLU A 436 48.86 -9.96 -40.45
N ASN A 437 50.10 -10.17 -39.97
CA ASN A 437 50.36 -10.45 -38.54
C ASN A 437 50.08 -9.25 -37.62
N ASN A 438 50.30 -8.02 -38.06
CA ASN A 438 49.89 -6.84 -37.29
C ASN A 438 48.37 -6.70 -37.22
N GLN A 439 47.65 -7.14 -38.25
CA GLN A 439 46.18 -7.18 -38.26
C GLN A 439 45.63 -8.25 -37.29
N THR A 440 46.30 -9.41 -37.18
CA THR A 440 45.91 -10.44 -36.19
C THR A 440 46.27 -10.04 -34.76
N ILE A 441 47.38 -9.32 -34.53
CA ILE A 441 47.74 -8.78 -33.21
C ILE A 441 46.79 -7.64 -32.76
N THR A 442 46.31 -6.82 -33.69
CA THR A 442 45.30 -5.80 -33.38
C THR A 442 43.95 -6.44 -33.07
N ASN A 443 43.57 -7.49 -33.80
CA ASN A 443 42.35 -8.24 -33.50
C ASN A 443 42.44 -9.02 -32.17
N SER A 444 43.60 -9.58 -31.81
CA SER A 444 43.77 -10.25 -30.51
C SER A 444 43.77 -9.26 -29.33
N LYS A 445 44.32 -8.05 -29.49
CA LYS A 445 44.19 -6.98 -28.48
C LYS A 445 42.74 -6.56 -28.22
N VAL A 446 41.86 -6.62 -29.22
CA VAL A 446 40.41 -6.33 -29.08
C VAL A 446 39.65 -7.48 -28.37
N VAL A 447 40.12 -8.72 -28.52
CA VAL A 447 39.53 -9.87 -27.83
C VAL A 447 39.96 -9.91 -26.36
N TYR A 448 41.22 -9.63 -26.05
CA TYR A 448 41.69 -9.55 -24.66
C TYR A 448 41.14 -8.34 -23.89
N SER A 449 40.85 -7.22 -24.55
CA SER A 449 40.19 -6.08 -23.89
C SER A 449 38.70 -6.32 -23.59
N ARG A 450 38.01 -7.17 -24.38
CA ARG A 450 36.64 -7.63 -24.07
C ARG A 450 36.61 -8.73 -23.00
N GLN A 451 37.58 -9.63 -22.95
CA GLN A 451 37.62 -10.66 -21.90
C GLN A 451 38.02 -10.11 -20.52
N LEU A 452 38.71 -8.96 -20.46
CA LEU A 452 39.05 -8.27 -19.21
C LEU A 452 37.92 -7.40 -18.64
N SER A 453 36.91 -7.01 -19.45
CA SER A 453 35.74 -6.27 -18.95
C SER A 453 34.71 -7.14 -18.24
N ASP A 454 34.67 -8.44 -18.56
CA ASP A 454 33.60 -9.35 -18.10
C ASP A 454 33.98 -10.11 -16.81
N LEU A 455 35.21 -9.98 -16.30
CA LEU A 455 35.73 -10.71 -15.12
C LEU A 455 36.04 -9.82 -13.89
N LEU A 456 35.69 -8.53 -13.91
CA LEU A 456 35.92 -7.63 -12.77
C LEU A 456 34.60 -7.20 -12.10
N PRO A 457 34.34 -7.56 -10.83
CA PRO A 457 33.20 -7.06 -10.08
C PRO A 457 33.30 -5.55 -9.88
N GLU A 458 32.14 -4.89 -9.94
CA GLU A 458 31.88 -3.45 -10.02
C GLU A 458 32.26 -2.62 -8.77
N LYS A 459 33.34 -2.97 -8.07
CA LYS A 459 33.89 -2.19 -6.95
C LYS A 459 35.40 -2.11 -7.06
N ASN A 460 35.89 -1.22 -7.93
CA ASN A 460 37.14 -0.44 -7.79
C ASN A 460 37.49 0.36 -9.07
N ALA A 461 36.49 0.94 -9.75
CA ALA A 461 36.71 1.79 -10.93
C ALA A 461 37.18 3.23 -10.61
N ALA A 462 37.70 3.48 -9.40
CA ALA A 462 38.21 4.79 -8.99
C ALA A 462 39.73 4.83 -8.74
N ARG A 463 40.47 3.72 -8.93
CA ARG A 463 41.91 3.65 -8.56
C ARG A 463 42.87 3.23 -9.67
N ILE A 464 42.44 3.27 -10.94
CA ILE A 464 43.31 3.08 -12.12
C ILE A 464 43.04 4.22 -13.11
N ARG A 465 43.30 5.46 -12.68
CA ARG A 465 43.41 6.66 -13.54
C ARG A 465 44.70 7.43 -13.29
N LEU A 466 45.69 6.80 -12.66
CA LEU A 466 46.93 7.47 -12.22
C LEU A 466 48.22 6.84 -12.77
N PHE A 467 48.16 5.96 -13.77
CA PHE A 467 49.36 5.30 -14.32
C PHE A 467 49.37 5.14 -15.85
N SER A 468 48.84 6.12 -16.58
CA SER A 468 49.00 6.16 -18.04
C SER A 468 49.09 7.57 -18.62
N GLY A 469 49.47 8.56 -17.80
CA GLY A 469 49.80 9.90 -18.26
C GLY A 469 51.32 10.06 -18.29
N ASP A 470 51.82 10.65 -19.36
CA ASP A 470 53.14 11.26 -19.48
C ASP A 470 54.31 10.34 -19.82
N TYR A 471 54.31 9.75 -21.02
CA TYR A 471 55.51 9.66 -21.86
C TYR A 471 55.05 9.44 -23.30
N ASN A 472 54.91 10.53 -24.06
CA ASN A 472 55.06 10.63 -25.52
C ASN A 472 54.63 12.03 -25.96
N ASN A 473 55.47 13.02 -25.68
CA ASN A 473 55.36 14.33 -26.30
C ASN A 473 56.76 14.88 -26.62
N THR A 474 57.44 14.21 -27.54
CA THR A 474 58.56 14.73 -28.33
C THR A 474 58.53 14.00 -29.67
N ASP A 475 57.78 14.55 -30.63
CA ASP A 475 58.08 14.50 -32.08
C ASP A 475 56.89 15.04 -32.89
N GLY A 476 56.54 16.30 -32.58
CA GLY A 476 55.55 17.07 -33.32
C GLY A 476 56.08 17.74 -34.59
N ASP A 477 57.35 17.53 -34.96
CA ASP A 477 57.99 18.23 -36.10
C ASP A 477 58.38 17.33 -37.29
N GLU A 478 58.29 16.00 -37.20
CA GLU A 478 58.61 15.13 -38.36
C GLU A 478 57.40 14.77 -39.25
N VAL A 479 56.17 14.94 -38.78
CA VAL A 479 54.96 14.59 -39.57
C VAL A 479 54.54 15.70 -40.54
N ARG A 480 55.02 16.94 -40.36
CA ARG A 480 54.76 18.06 -41.28
C ARG A 480 55.65 18.06 -42.53
N LEU A 481 56.72 17.28 -42.57
CA LEU A 481 57.58 17.15 -43.76
C LEU A 481 57.21 15.99 -44.70
N MET A 482 56.35 15.06 -44.25
CA MET A 482 55.94 13.88 -45.02
C MET A 482 54.55 14.00 -45.68
N GLN A 483 53.77 15.04 -45.34
CA GLN A 483 52.49 15.35 -46.01
C GLN A 483 52.61 16.32 -47.21
N SER A 484 53.78 16.92 -47.44
CA SER A 484 54.04 17.84 -48.57
C SER A 484 54.53 17.17 -49.86
N LEU A 485 54.71 15.83 -49.87
CA LEU A 485 55.20 15.08 -51.05
C LEU A 485 54.20 14.06 -51.63
N ALA A 486 52.96 14.00 -51.12
CA ALA A 486 51.94 13.03 -51.57
C ALA A 486 50.79 13.67 -52.39
N GLN A 487 50.92 14.92 -52.85
CA GLN A 487 49.96 15.58 -53.73
C GLN A 487 50.57 15.86 -55.11
N TYR A 488 50.96 14.82 -55.83
CA TYR A 488 51.10 14.87 -57.30
C TYR A 488 50.83 13.47 -57.84
N ASN A 489 49.88 13.39 -58.79
CA ASN A 489 49.34 12.21 -59.47
C ASN A 489 48.00 11.71 -58.91
N GLU A 490 46.90 12.20 -59.49
CA GLU A 490 46.03 11.39 -60.34
C GLU A 490 44.85 12.26 -60.85
N THR A 491 44.84 12.48 -62.16
CA THR A 491 43.68 12.96 -62.92
C THR A 491 42.62 11.86 -63.03
N PRO A 492 41.33 12.23 -63.21
CA PRO A 492 40.20 11.32 -63.09
C PRO A 492 39.86 10.64 -64.42
N ASP A 493 39.50 9.36 -64.36
CA ASP A 493 38.79 8.70 -65.45
C ASP A 493 37.29 8.67 -65.18
N ILE A 494 36.57 9.13 -66.19
CA ILE A 494 35.13 9.27 -66.33
C ILE A 494 34.59 7.98 -66.93
N ILE A 495 33.50 7.43 -66.39
CA ILE A 495 32.40 6.63 -67.00
C ILE A 495 31.58 6.14 -65.79
N GLY A 496 30.26 6.26 -65.64
CA GLY A 496 29.14 6.64 -66.49
C GLY A 496 27.88 6.04 -65.85
N ARG A 497 26.76 6.80 -65.87
CA ARG A 497 25.33 6.42 -65.96
C ARG A 497 24.92 5.01 -65.45
N SER A 498 23.84 4.79 -64.69
CA SER A 498 22.44 5.15 -64.98
C SER A 498 21.47 4.46 -63.98
N GLN A 499 20.21 4.95 -63.93
CA GLN A 499 18.98 4.39 -63.30
C GLN A 499 18.85 4.55 -61.78
N LYS A 500 17.91 5.31 -61.18
CA LYS A 500 16.52 5.76 -61.45
C LYS A 500 15.43 4.70 -61.16
N SER A 501 14.48 5.11 -60.29
CA SER A 501 13.24 4.45 -59.78
C SER A 501 13.46 3.38 -58.69
N ALA A 502 12.68 3.24 -57.61
CA ALA A 502 11.29 3.59 -57.27
C ALA A 502 11.18 3.72 -55.71
N LEU A 503 10.55 4.75 -55.12
CA LEU A 503 9.13 4.87 -54.72
C LEU A 503 8.66 4.00 -53.53
N ALA A 504 7.91 4.65 -52.62
CA ALA A 504 7.10 4.18 -51.46
C ALA A 504 7.79 4.41 -50.10
N ASN A 505 7.48 5.42 -49.26
CA ASN A 505 6.21 5.94 -48.75
C ASN A 505 5.27 4.86 -48.20
N LYS A 506 5.20 4.71 -46.86
CA LYS A 506 4.04 5.08 -46.01
C LYS A 506 4.26 4.71 -44.52
N PRO A 507 3.40 5.17 -43.60
CA PRO A 507 3.73 5.75 -42.30
C PRO A 507 4.03 4.77 -41.16
#